data_AF-A0A0F5MNU7-F1
#
_entry.id   AF-A0A0F5MNU7-F1
#
_cell.length_a   1.000
_cell.length_b   1.000
_cell.length_c   1.000
_cell.angle_alpha   90.00
_cell.angle_beta   90.00
_cell.angle_gamma   90.00
#
_symmetry.space_group_name_H-M   'P 1'
#
loop_
_entity.id
_entity.type
_entity.pdbx_description
1 polymer ?
#
loop_
_entity_poly.entity_id
_entity_poly.type
_entity_poly.pdbx_seq_one_letter_code
_entity_poly.pdbx_strand_id
1 'polypeptide(L)' 'MNKNPTETISSLARKENLTRAYLGRILRLNLLAPDIVEAILAGRQPKDLRLIDFMRKEIPIIWEEQKERFGFGG' A
#
# COMPACT_ATOMS: atom_id res chain seq x y z
N MET A 1 34.40 2.90 2.46
CA MET A 1 32.99 3.29 2.21
C MET A 1 32.26 2.04 1.74
N ASN A 2 31.55 1.37 2.65
CA ASN A 2 30.89 0.10 2.36
C ASN A 2 29.57 0.44 1.67
N LYS A 3 29.55 0.38 0.33
CA LYS A 3 28.29 0.40 -0.40
C LYS A 3 27.57 -0.89 -0.04
N ASN A 4 26.61 -0.85 0.87
CA ASN A 4 25.55 -1.86 0.87
C ASN A 4 25.03 -1.88 -0.58
N PRO A 5 25.10 -3.00 -1.31
CA PRO A 5 24.54 -3.05 -2.65
C PRO A 5 23.09 -2.61 -2.52
N THR A 6 22.69 -1.54 -3.21
CA THR A 6 21.35 -0.98 -3.11
C THR A 6 20.35 -2.11 -3.32
N GLU A 7 19.62 -2.50 -2.27
CA GLU A 7 18.64 -3.58 -2.37
C GLU A 7 17.58 -3.17 -3.39
N THR A 8 17.52 -3.90 -4.51
CA THR A 8 16.51 -3.65 -5.54
C THR A 8 15.18 -4.28 -5.11
N ILE A 9 14.06 -3.77 -5.64
CA ILE A 9 12.75 -4.40 -5.46
C ILE A 9 12.78 -5.88 -5.87
N SER A 10 13.54 -6.24 -6.92
CA SER A 10 13.68 -7.64 -7.35
C SER A 10 14.45 -8.50 -6.35
N SER A 11 15.52 -7.95 -5.75
CA SER A 11 16.29 -8.63 -4.70
C SER A 11 15.44 -8.84 -3.44
N LEU A 12 14.71 -7.81 -3.01
CA LEU A 12 13.82 -7.89 -1.87
C LEU A 12 12.67 -8.88 -2.12
N ALA A 13 12.07 -8.87 -3.32
CA ALA A 13 11.03 -9.83 -3.67
C ALA A 13 11.53 -11.27 -3.58
N ARG A 14 12.74 -11.55 -4.09
CA ARG A 14 13.35 -12.89 -3.98
C ARG A 14 13.60 -13.29 -2.53
N LYS A 15 14.10 -12.36 -1.70
CA LYS A 15 14.36 -12.59 -0.27
C LYS A 15 13.08 -12.93 0.50
N GLU A 16 12.00 -12.23 0.20
CA GLU A 16 10.69 -12.42 0.85
C GLU A 16 9.83 -13.52 0.20
N ASN A 17 10.36 -14.26 -0.78
CA ASN A 17 9.64 -15.27 -1.56
C ASN A 17 8.34 -14.73 -2.24
N LEU A 18 8.41 -13.49 -2.75
CA LEU A 18 7.33 -12.81 -3.45
C LEU A 18 7.67 -12.59 -4.92
N THR A 19 6.64 -12.35 -5.73
CA THR A 19 6.87 -11.82 -7.07
C THR A 19 7.19 -10.32 -6.99
N ARG A 20 8.04 -9.82 -7.90
CA ARG A 20 8.33 -8.38 -8.02
C ARG A 20 7.05 -7.54 -8.14
N ALA A 21 6.07 -8.03 -8.91
CA ALA A 21 4.81 -7.34 -9.13
C ALA A 21 3.95 -7.30 -7.86
N TYR A 22 3.97 -8.35 -7.03
CA TYR A 22 3.24 -8.37 -5.77
C TYR A 22 3.90 -7.46 -4.73
N LEU A 23 5.24 -7.54 -4.58
CA LEU A 23 5.97 -6.63 -3.70
C LEU A 23 5.76 -5.17 -4.09
N GLY A 24 5.75 -4.84 -5.39
CA GLY A 24 5.43 -3.49 -5.85
C GLY A 24 4.03 -3.01 -5.43
N ARG A 25 3.02 -3.90 -5.39
CA ARG A 25 1.68 -3.57 -4.89
C ARG A 25 1.66 -3.33 -3.38
N ILE A 26 2.41 -4.11 -2.62
CA ILE A 26 2.58 -3.89 -1.17
C ILE A 26 3.25 -2.54 -0.92
N LEU A 27 4.37 -2.25 -1.60
CA LEU A 27 5.10 -1.00 -1.40
C LEU A 27 4.26 0.24 -1.75
N ARG A 28 3.32 0.12 -2.69
CA ARG A 28 2.38 1.21 -3.01
C ARG A 28 1.45 1.56 -1.85
N LEU A 29 1.22 0.66 -0.89
CA LEU A 29 0.43 0.98 0.31
C LEU A 29 1.07 2.11 1.16
N ASN A 30 2.37 2.36 1.01
CA ASN A 30 3.03 3.50 1.64
C ASN A 30 2.56 4.86 1.09
N LEU A 31 1.81 4.87 -0.02
CA LEU A 31 1.24 6.10 -0.61
C LEU A 31 -0.16 6.42 -0.06
N LEU A 32 -0.69 5.60 0.84
CA LEU A 32 -1.99 5.84 1.44
C LEU A 32 -1.98 7.10 2.30
N ALA A 33 -3.10 7.81 2.29
CA ALA A 33 -3.35 8.91 3.20
C ALA A 33 -3.15 8.44 4.65
N PRO A 34 -2.44 9.20 5.51
CA PRO A 34 -2.20 8.83 6.90
C PRO A 34 -3.49 8.44 7.66
N ASP A 35 -4.57 9.18 7.47
CA ASP A 35 -5.88 8.93 8.08
C ASP A 35 -6.43 7.52 7.76
N ILE A 36 -6.21 7.03 6.54
CA ILE A 36 -6.62 5.68 6.11
C ILE A 36 -5.80 4.64 6.88
N VAL A 37 -4.49 4.84 6.98
CA VAL A 37 -3.59 3.94 7.72
C VAL A 37 -3.99 3.88 9.19
N GLU A 38 -4.20 5.03 9.82
CA GLU A 38 -4.64 5.13 11.22
C GLU A 38 -5.99 4.47 11.47
N ALA A 39 -6.96 4.68 10.56
CA ALA A 39 -8.27 4.05 10.68
C ALA A 39 -8.18 2.52 10.55
N ILE A 40 -7.36 1.99 9.63
CA ILE A 40 -7.13 0.54 9.51
C ILE A 40 -6.49 -0.02 10.78
N LEU A 41 -5.43 0.62 11.29
CA LEU A 41 -4.73 0.17 12.50
C LEU A 41 -5.64 0.21 13.73
N ALA A 42 -6.58 1.16 13.78
CA ALA A 42 -7.56 1.27 14.84
C ALA A 42 -8.81 0.41 14.65
N GLY A 43 -8.90 -0.39 13.59
CA GLY A 43 -10.08 -1.21 13.31
C GLY A 43 -11.33 -0.41 12.89
N ARG A 44 -11.15 0.83 12.46
CA ARG A 44 -12.21 1.77 12.01
C ARG A 44 -12.33 1.86 10.50
N GLN A 45 -11.70 0.96 9.75
CA GLN A 45 -11.88 0.91 8.31
C GLN A 45 -13.34 0.59 7.91
N PRO A 46 -13.81 1.05 6.73
CA PRO A 46 -15.11 0.66 6.20
C PRO A 46 -15.27 -0.87 6.13
N LYS A 47 -16.46 -1.37 6.47
CA LYS A 47 -16.72 -2.81 6.61
C LYS A 47 -16.45 -3.61 5.33
N ASP A 48 -16.68 -2.99 4.18
CA ASP A 48 -16.50 -3.64 2.88
C ASP A 48 -15.09 -3.46 2.30
N LEU A 49 -14.20 -2.71 2.98
CA LEU A 49 -12.84 -2.49 2.53
C LEU A 49 -11.98 -3.72 2.83
N ARG A 50 -11.40 -4.29 1.77
CA ARG A 50 -10.51 -5.47 1.87
C ARG A 50 -9.14 -5.14 1.30
N LEU A 51 -8.12 -5.88 1.73
CA LEU A 51 -6.75 -5.71 1.19
C LEU A 51 -6.71 -5.79 -0.35
N ILE A 52 -7.53 -6.66 -0.94
CA ILE A 52 -7.60 -6.85 -2.39
C ILE A 52 -8.01 -5.58 -3.15
N ASP A 53 -8.76 -4.67 -2.49
CA ASP A 53 -9.16 -3.40 -3.09
C ASP A 53 -7.94 -2.50 -3.35
N PHE A 54 -6.97 -2.45 -2.43
CA PHE A 54 -5.71 -1.74 -2.66
C PHE A 54 -4.77 -2.43 -3.66
N MET A 55 -4.88 -3.76 -3.78
CA MET A 55 -4.03 -4.55 -4.67
C MET A 55 -4.47 -4.45 -6.13
N ARG A 56 -5.78 -4.36 -6.37
CA ARG A 56 -6.38 -4.36 -7.71
C ARG A 56 -6.74 -2.98 -8.23
N LYS A 57 -7.20 -2.07 -7.37
CA LYS A 57 -7.58 -0.72 -7.78
C LYS A 57 -6.35 0.17 -7.85
N GLU A 58 -6.41 1.17 -8.72
CA GLU A 58 -5.48 2.28 -8.70
C GLU A 58 -5.67 3.09 -7.40
N ILE A 59 -4.57 3.43 -6.76
CA ILE A 59 -4.52 4.32 -5.59
C ILE A 59 -4.25 5.72 -6.13
N PRO A 60 -5.23 6.65 -6.07
CA PRO A 60 -5.01 8.03 -6.50
C PRO A 60 -3.85 8.68 -5.77
N ILE A 61 -3.15 9.61 -6.42
CA ILE A 61 -2.06 10.35 -5.77
C ILE A 61 -2.60 11.37 -4.75
N ILE A 62 -3.81 11.90 -5.00
CA ILE A 62 -4.48 12.87 -4.14
C ILE A 62 -5.19 12.13 -3.00
N TRP A 63 -4.90 12.52 -1.76
CA TRP A 63 -5.44 11.84 -0.57
C TRP A 63 -6.95 11.95 -0.41
N GLU A 64 -7.56 13.08 -0.77
CA GLU A 64 -9.03 13.21 -0.75
C GLU A 64 -9.68 12.20 -1.70
N GLU A 65 -9.15 12.05 -2.92
CA GLU A 65 -9.62 11.05 -3.88
C GLU A 65 -9.41 9.61 -3.38
N GLN A 66 -8.34 9.36 -2.60
CA GLN A 66 -8.17 8.06 -1.94
C GLN A 66 -9.28 7.82 -0.91
N LYS A 67 -9.60 8.82 -0.08
CA LYS A 67 -10.64 8.70 0.94
C LYS A 67 -11.99 8.41 0.30
N GLU A 68 -12.37 9.15 -0.73
CA GLU A 68 -13.59 8.89 -1.51
C GLU A 68 -13.58 7.47 -2.10
N ARG A 69 -12.50 7.08 -2.80
CA ARG A 69 -12.41 5.78 -3.47
C ARG A 69 -12.47 4.59 -2.51
N PHE A 70 -11.93 4.73 -1.30
CA PHE A 70 -11.88 3.65 -0.32
C PHE A 70 -12.96 3.75 0.77
N GLY A 71 -13.93 4.66 0.62
CA GLY A 71 -15.08 4.77 1.52
C GLY A 71 -14.79 5.45 2.86
N PHE A 72 -13.71 6.24 2.93
CA PHE A 72 -13.39 7.13 4.05
C PHE A 72 -13.87 8.57 3.84
N GLY A 73 -14.36 8.89 2.63
CA GLY A 73 -15.01 10.16 2.33
C GLY A 73 -16.40 10.20 2.95
N GLY A 74 -16.63 11.19 3.81
CA GLY A 74 -17.95 11.64 4.27
C GLY A 74 -18.14 13.08 3.85
#